data_AF-A0A962V863-F1
#
_entry.id   AF-A0A962V863-F1
#
_cell.length_a   1.000
_cell.length_b   1.000
_cell.length_c   1.000
_cell.angle_alpha   90.00
_cell.angle_beta   90.00
_cell.angle_gamma   90.00
#
_symmetry.space_group_name_H-M   'P 1'
#
loop_
_entity.id
_entity.type
_entity.pdbx_description
1 polymer ?
#
loop_
_entity_poly.entity_id
_entity_poly.type
_entity_poly.pdbx_seq_one_letter_code
_entity_poly.pdbx_strand_id
1 'polypeptide(L)'
;MKELLLLLALATFSRADAEPMFSPEPGSPLRKTLMNTLRQPIMKALNQSVIFKIDWLQVKDGWAFIRGQPFQPGGQPVDYGITPYQDAIFAGVFDDGFCALLQWQEDKRWQVVVYAIGATDVVYAPWPKKYGAPRELFDLSRKKP
;
A
#
# COMPACT_ATOMS: atom_id res chain seq x y z
N MET A 1 33.11 -56.01 -0.10
CA MET A 1 31.69 -55.75 -0.44
C MET A 1 31.35 -54.37 0.11
N LYS A 2 30.97 -53.48 -0.80
CA LYS A 2 30.47 -52.09 -0.69
C LYS A 2 30.29 -51.50 0.73
N GLU A 3 31.18 -50.59 1.08
CA GLU A 3 31.04 -49.57 2.13
C GLU A 3 29.80 -48.71 1.85
N LEU A 4 28.87 -48.63 2.82
CA LEU A 4 27.65 -47.84 2.74
C LEU A 4 27.91 -46.46 3.37
N LEU A 5 28.20 -45.46 2.54
CA LEU A 5 28.33 -44.07 2.99
C LEU A 5 26.93 -43.46 3.18
N LEU A 6 26.53 -43.23 4.42
CA LEU A 6 25.31 -42.52 4.77
C LEU A 6 25.61 -41.00 4.78
N LEU A 7 25.25 -40.29 3.73
CA LEU A 7 25.33 -38.82 3.68
C LEU A 7 24.11 -38.21 4.39
N LEU A 8 24.29 -37.77 5.64
CA LEU A 8 23.35 -36.87 6.31
C LEU A 8 23.45 -35.48 5.65
N ALA A 9 22.46 -35.11 4.83
CA ALA A 9 22.32 -33.74 4.37
C ALA A 9 21.70 -32.90 5.50
N LEU A 10 22.51 -32.08 6.18
CA LEU A 10 22.00 -31.02 7.06
C LEU A 10 21.30 -29.98 6.19
N ALA A 11 19.97 -30.04 6.13
CA ALA A 11 19.17 -28.96 5.57
C ALA A 11 19.27 -27.74 6.50
N THR A 12 20.09 -26.76 6.14
CA THR A 12 20.07 -25.44 6.78
C THR A 12 18.77 -24.76 6.38
N PHE A 13 17.75 -24.84 7.22
CA PHE A 13 16.59 -23.98 7.12
C PHE A 13 17.03 -22.56 7.51
N SER A 14 17.31 -21.71 6.52
CA SER A 14 17.39 -20.27 6.75
C SER A 14 16.04 -19.81 7.26
N ARG A 15 15.97 -19.41 8.53
CA ARG A 15 14.83 -18.68 9.07
C ARG A 15 14.76 -17.38 8.26
N ALA A 16 13.76 -17.26 7.39
CA ALA A 16 13.40 -15.96 6.85
C ALA A 16 12.92 -15.12 8.04
N ASP A 17 13.83 -14.36 8.64
CA ASP A 17 13.43 -13.34 9.59
C ASP A 17 12.53 -12.37 8.83
N ALA A 18 11.30 -12.21 9.32
CA ALA A 18 10.34 -11.29 8.74
C ALA A 18 11.00 -9.90 8.66
N GLU A 19 10.95 -9.28 7.49
CA GLU A 19 11.61 -7.98 7.30
C GLU A 19 11.00 -6.98 8.28
N PRO A 20 11.81 -6.13 8.93
CA PRO A 20 11.27 -5.10 9.81
C PRO A 20 10.37 -4.18 8.99
N MET A 21 9.25 -3.77 9.59
CA MET A 21 8.41 -2.74 9.00
C MET A 21 9.18 -1.42 8.91
N PHE A 22 9.11 -0.74 7.77
CA PHE A 22 9.75 0.55 7.60
C PHE A 22 8.97 1.48 6.66
N SER A 23 9.23 2.78 6.78
CA SER A 23 8.70 3.81 5.89
C SER A 23 9.77 4.21 4.90
N PRO A 24 9.62 3.96 3.58
CA PRO A 24 10.53 4.48 2.56
C PRO A 24 10.71 5.99 2.65
N GLU A 25 11.97 6.43 2.69
CA GLU A 25 12.35 7.85 2.82
C GLU A 25 11.79 8.71 1.68
N PRO A 26 11.43 9.98 1.95
CA PRO A 26 11.07 10.93 0.90
C PRO A 26 12.11 10.95 -0.23
N GLY A 27 11.63 10.89 -1.48
CA GLY A 27 12.51 10.90 -2.67
C GLY A 27 13.21 9.57 -3.01
N SER A 28 13.15 8.56 -2.14
CA SER A 28 13.75 7.25 -2.40
C SER A 28 13.16 6.57 -3.65
N PRO A 29 13.94 5.71 -4.36
CA PRO A 29 13.44 4.97 -5.52
C PRO A 29 12.21 4.13 -5.21
N LEU A 30 12.18 3.44 -4.07
CA LEU A 30 11.03 2.63 -3.66
C LEU A 30 9.77 3.49 -3.45
N ARG A 31 9.88 4.62 -2.74
CA ARG A 31 8.75 5.53 -2.55
C ARG A 31 8.22 6.04 -3.90
N LYS A 32 9.11 6.42 -4.82
CA LYS A 32 8.73 6.86 -6.18
C LYS A 32 7.98 5.76 -6.93
N THR A 33 8.49 4.52 -6.91
CA THR A 33 7.82 3.37 -7.53
C THR A 33 6.44 3.14 -6.97
N LEU A 34 6.28 3.08 -5.64
CA LEU A 34 4.98 2.88 -4.98
C LEU A 34 3.98 3.98 -5.35
N MET A 35 4.40 5.25 -5.31
CA MET A 35 3.55 6.38 -5.70
C MET A 35 3.16 6.33 -7.18
N ASN A 36 4.08 5.93 -8.07
CA ASN A 36 3.81 5.81 -9.51
C ASN A 36 2.84 4.67 -9.82
N THR A 37 3.02 3.51 -9.19
CA THR A 37 2.11 2.38 -9.29
C THR A 37 0.70 2.75 -8.83
N LEU A 38 0.58 3.45 -7.70
CA LEU A 38 -0.72 3.87 -7.16
C LEU A 38 -1.38 4.99 -7.99
N ARG A 39 -0.60 5.90 -8.58
CA ARG A 39 -1.14 7.07 -9.28
C ARG A 39 -2.03 6.70 -10.46
N GLN A 40 -1.67 5.66 -11.22
CA GLN A 40 -2.40 5.23 -12.40
C GLN A 40 -3.89 4.94 -12.11
N PRO A 41 -4.26 4.02 -11.19
CA PRO A 41 -5.67 3.77 -10.90
C PRO A 41 -6.37 4.96 -10.24
N ILE A 42 -5.69 5.73 -9.39
CA ILE A 42 -6.30 6.90 -8.74
C ILE A 42 -6.63 8.01 -9.76
N MET A 43 -5.73 8.31 -10.69
CA MET A 43 -6.00 9.28 -11.78
C MET A 43 -7.20 8.84 -12.63
N LYS A 44 -7.29 7.53 -12.92
CA LYS A 44 -8.43 6.97 -13.65
C LYS A 44 -9.74 7.13 -12.87
N ALA A 45 -9.72 6.88 -11.56
CA ALA A 45 -10.89 7.01 -10.70
C ALA A 45 -11.35 8.47 -10.51
N LEU A 46 -10.41 9.41 -10.51
CA LEU A 46 -10.67 10.84 -10.31
C LEU A 46 -10.79 11.64 -11.61
N ASN A 47 -10.58 10.98 -12.76
CA ASN A 47 -10.61 11.61 -14.09
C ASN A 47 -9.70 12.86 -14.20
N GLN A 48 -8.60 12.90 -13.45
CA GLN A 48 -7.68 14.04 -13.43
C GLN A 48 -6.28 13.65 -12.94
N SER A 49 -5.29 14.48 -13.26
CA SER A 49 -3.92 14.32 -12.75
C SER A 49 -3.86 14.59 -11.25
N VAL A 50 -3.03 13.82 -10.52
CA VAL A 50 -2.88 14.00 -9.07
C VAL A 50 -1.44 13.88 -8.56
N ILE A 51 -1.17 14.60 -7.47
CA ILE A 51 -0.05 14.39 -6.54
C ILE A 51 -0.61 13.88 -5.21
N PHE A 52 0.25 13.29 -4.38
CA PHE A 52 -0.18 12.71 -3.10
C PHE A 52 0.49 13.40 -1.91
N LYS A 53 -0.32 13.81 -0.95
CA LYS A 53 0.13 14.11 0.41
C LYS A 53 -0.05 12.85 1.24
N ILE A 54 1.06 12.21 1.61
CA ILE A 54 1.06 10.92 2.32
C ILE A 54 1.21 11.19 3.82
N ASP A 55 0.28 10.68 4.62
CA ASP A 55 0.34 10.73 6.08
C ASP A 55 0.74 9.38 6.71
N TRP A 56 0.58 8.28 5.96
CA TRP A 56 1.03 6.96 6.35
C TRP A 56 1.57 6.17 5.15
N LEU A 57 2.78 5.64 5.29
CA LEU A 57 3.39 4.72 4.34
C LEU A 57 4.25 3.74 5.14
N GLN A 58 3.92 2.46 5.07
CA GLN A 58 4.72 1.39 5.65
C GLN A 58 4.88 0.25 4.65
N VAL A 59 6.05 -0.39 4.67
CA VAL A 59 6.41 -1.54 3.86
C VAL A 59 6.89 -2.66 4.79
N LYS A 60 6.44 -3.89 4.53
CA LYS A 60 6.83 -5.10 5.26
C LYS A 60 6.55 -6.35 4.42
N ASP A 61 7.50 -7.28 4.35
CA ASP A 61 7.33 -8.60 3.69
C ASP A 61 6.72 -8.52 2.28
N GLY A 62 7.20 -7.58 1.45
CA GLY A 62 6.68 -7.37 0.09
C GLY A 62 5.28 -6.75 0.02
N TRP A 63 4.74 -6.23 1.12
CA TRP A 63 3.49 -5.47 1.17
C TRP A 63 3.75 -4.01 1.47
N ALA A 64 2.91 -3.12 0.92
CA ALA A 64 2.93 -1.70 1.24
C ALA A 64 1.51 -1.20 1.51
N PHE A 65 1.30 -0.55 2.66
CA PHE A 65 0.07 0.15 2.97
C PHE A 65 0.30 1.66 2.92
N ILE A 66 -0.61 2.37 2.26
CA ILE A 66 -0.51 3.80 1.97
C ILE A 66 -1.83 4.45 2.36
N ARG A 67 -1.76 5.51 3.17
CA ARG A 67 -2.85 6.47 3.40
C ARG A 67 -2.37 7.87 3.04
N GLY A 68 -3.28 8.65 2.51
CA GLY A 68 -3.01 10.04 2.22
C GLY A 68 -4.19 10.72 1.56
N GLN A 69 -3.92 11.87 0.96
CA GLN A 69 -4.89 12.69 0.26
C GLN A 69 -4.38 13.02 -1.14
N PRO A 70 -5.22 12.91 -2.18
CA PRO A 70 -4.87 13.35 -3.52
C PRO A 70 -5.09 14.86 -3.65
N PHE A 71 -4.21 15.51 -4.40
CA PHE A 71 -4.32 16.92 -4.79
C PHE A 71 -4.05 17.04 -6.28
N GLN A 72 -4.55 18.09 -6.91
CA GLN A 72 -4.12 18.44 -8.26
C GLN A 72 -2.63 18.84 -8.27
N PRO A 73 -1.93 18.69 -9.41
CA PRO A 73 -0.63 19.32 -9.60
C PRO A 73 -0.71 20.82 -9.24
N GLY A 74 0.25 21.31 -8.46
CA GLY A 74 0.20 22.68 -7.91
C GLY A 74 -0.48 22.80 -6.54
N GLY A 75 -1.06 21.72 -6.01
CA GLY A 75 -1.50 21.62 -4.61
C GLY A 75 -2.95 22.04 -4.35
N GLN A 76 -3.75 22.30 -5.39
CA GLN A 76 -5.18 22.55 -5.24
C GLN A 76 -5.94 21.26 -4.85
N PRO A 77 -7.05 21.34 -4.10
CA PRO A 77 -7.91 20.20 -3.84
C PRO A 77 -8.38 19.54 -5.15
N VAL A 78 -8.62 18.23 -5.11
CA VAL A 78 -9.23 17.50 -6.23
C VAL A 78 -10.63 18.06 -6.52
N ASP A 79 -10.94 18.25 -7.79
CA ASP A 79 -12.32 18.55 -8.20
C ASP A 79 -13.11 17.24 -8.22
N TYR A 80 -13.87 16.98 -7.16
CA TYR A 80 -14.72 15.80 -7.08
C TYR A 80 -16.04 15.94 -7.87
N GLY A 81 -16.40 17.15 -8.31
CA GLY A 81 -17.61 17.40 -9.09
C GLY A 81 -17.59 16.77 -10.48
N ILE A 82 -16.42 16.37 -10.98
CA ILE A 82 -16.26 15.64 -12.24
C ILE A 82 -16.06 14.14 -12.05
N THR A 83 -16.26 13.63 -10.84
CA THR A 83 -15.97 12.24 -10.46
C THR A 83 -17.25 11.46 -10.12
N PRO A 84 -17.17 10.12 -10.04
CA PRO A 84 -18.28 9.30 -9.54
C PRO A 84 -18.63 9.51 -8.06
N TYR A 85 -17.88 10.34 -7.32
CA TYR A 85 -18.06 10.51 -5.87
C TYR A 85 -19.09 11.59 -5.49
N GLN A 86 -19.76 12.22 -6.47
CA GLN A 86 -20.72 13.30 -6.24
C GLN A 86 -21.87 12.91 -5.30
N ASP A 87 -22.46 11.74 -5.49
CA ASP A 87 -23.58 11.28 -4.64
C ASP A 87 -23.16 11.08 -3.19
N ALA A 88 -21.95 10.53 -2.97
CA ALA A 88 -21.39 10.33 -1.63
C ALA A 88 -21.10 11.66 -0.93
N ILE A 89 -20.58 12.65 -1.69
CA ILE A 89 -20.33 14.01 -1.19
C ILE A 89 -21.66 14.68 -0.82
N PHE A 90 -22.65 14.60 -1.70
CA PHE A 90 -23.98 15.19 -1.46
C PHE A 90 -24.66 14.57 -0.24
N ALA A 91 -24.51 13.26 -0.05
CA ALA A 91 -25.03 12.54 1.11
C ALA A 91 -24.20 12.75 2.40
N GLY A 92 -23.09 13.51 2.35
CA GLY A 92 -22.24 13.79 3.51
C GLY A 92 -21.45 12.57 4.00
N VAL A 93 -21.24 11.58 3.15
CA VAL A 93 -20.56 10.30 3.46
C VAL A 93 -19.30 10.14 2.62
N PHE A 94 -18.49 11.19 2.56
CA PHE A 94 -17.26 11.23 1.79
C PHE A 94 -16.17 12.06 2.49
N ASP A 95 -15.02 11.42 2.72
CA ASP A 95 -13.79 12.12 3.10
C ASP A 95 -12.93 12.37 1.86
N ASP A 96 -12.00 13.31 1.86
CA ASP A 96 -11.18 13.60 0.68
C ASP A 96 -9.92 12.74 0.56
N GLY A 97 -9.73 11.77 1.47
CA GLY A 97 -8.56 10.89 1.54
C GLY A 97 -8.65 9.62 0.71
N PHE A 98 -7.58 8.82 0.74
CA PHE A 98 -7.54 7.47 0.21
C PHE A 98 -6.75 6.52 1.11
N CYS A 99 -7.06 5.23 0.99
CA CYS A 99 -6.26 4.12 1.51
C CYS A 99 -5.92 3.18 0.36
N ALA A 100 -4.71 2.60 0.34
CA ALA A 100 -4.30 1.65 -0.68
C ALA A 100 -3.38 0.57 -0.12
N LEU A 101 -3.51 -0.64 -0.66
CA LEU A 101 -2.66 -1.79 -0.38
C LEU A 101 -2.01 -2.24 -1.68
N LEU A 102 -0.68 -2.34 -1.66
CA LEU A 102 0.13 -2.82 -2.77
C LEU A 102 0.91 -4.05 -2.33
N GLN A 103 1.22 -4.92 -3.29
CA GLN A 103 2.01 -6.12 -3.07
C GLN A 103 3.07 -6.27 -4.18
N TRP A 104 4.27 -6.64 -3.78
CA TRP A 104 5.36 -7.04 -4.67
C TRP A 104 5.06 -8.41 -5.26
N GLN A 105 5.12 -8.50 -6.59
CA GLN A 105 4.72 -9.68 -7.35
C GLN A 105 5.94 -10.44 -7.87
N GLU A 106 5.73 -11.69 -8.28
CA GLU A 106 6.78 -12.57 -8.81
C GLU A 106 7.46 -12.02 -10.08
N ASP A 107 6.73 -11.23 -10.88
CA ASP A 107 7.25 -10.50 -12.05
C ASP A 107 8.09 -9.27 -11.69
N LYS A 108 8.52 -9.16 -10.43
CA LYS A 108 9.39 -8.12 -9.89
C LYS A 108 8.81 -6.72 -10.06
N ARG A 109 7.51 -6.57 -9.82
CA ARG A 109 6.86 -5.26 -9.79
C ARG A 109 5.86 -5.13 -8.67
N TRP A 110 5.65 -3.90 -8.23
CA TRP A 110 4.55 -3.56 -7.33
C TRP A 110 3.24 -3.50 -8.11
N GLN A 111 2.18 -4.08 -7.56
CA GLN A 111 0.82 -3.98 -8.07
C GLN A 111 -0.13 -3.51 -6.97
N VAL A 112 -1.15 -2.73 -7.36
CA VAL A 112 -2.23 -2.32 -6.45
C VAL A 112 -3.17 -3.51 -6.26
N VAL A 113 -3.31 -3.97 -5.02
CA VAL A 113 -4.22 -5.05 -4.63
C VAL A 113 -5.63 -4.49 -4.40
N VAL A 114 -5.72 -3.37 -3.69
CA VAL A 114 -6.97 -2.65 -3.45
C VAL A 114 -6.67 -1.19 -3.15
N TYR A 115 -7.61 -0.31 -3.47
CA TYR A 115 -7.66 1.05 -2.96
C TYR A 115 -9.10 1.46 -2.67
N ALA A 116 -9.26 2.45 -1.82
CA ALA A 116 -10.53 3.09 -1.52
C ALA A 116 -10.29 4.60 -1.47
N ILE A 117 -11.15 5.37 -2.13
CA ILE A 117 -11.16 6.84 -2.09
C ILE A 117 -12.40 7.26 -1.32
N GLY A 118 -12.19 8.21 -0.42
CA GLY A 118 -13.19 8.93 0.34
C GLY A 118 -14.09 8.15 1.24
N ALA A 119 -13.49 7.19 1.92
CA ALA A 119 -14.16 6.52 3.01
C ALA A 119 -14.08 7.31 4.31
N THR A 120 -15.21 7.37 5.01
CA THR A 120 -15.38 8.07 6.29
C THR A 120 -14.98 7.24 7.52
N ASP A 121 -14.61 5.97 7.32
CA ASP A 121 -14.29 5.02 8.38
C ASP A 121 -13.04 4.19 7.99
N VAL A 122 -12.61 3.31 8.88
CA VAL A 122 -11.42 2.45 8.78
C VAL A 122 -11.65 1.31 7.78
N VAL A 123 -11.70 1.63 6.48
CA VAL A 123 -11.96 0.66 5.40
C VAL A 123 -10.96 -0.47 5.30
N TYR A 124 -9.77 -0.26 5.82
CA TYR A 124 -8.68 -1.20 5.79
C TYR A 124 -8.70 -2.21 6.94
N ALA A 125 -9.61 -2.06 7.91
CA ALA A 125 -9.79 -3.03 9.00
C ALA A 125 -9.88 -4.51 8.53
N PRO A 126 -10.63 -4.86 7.48
CA PRO A 126 -10.70 -6.25 7.00
C PRO A 126 -9.51 -6.69 6.14
N TRP A 127 -8.67 -5.76 5.66
CA TRP A 127 -7.66 -6.05 4.62
C TRP A 127 -6.58 -7.06 5.02
N PRO A 128 -6.04 -7.07 6.25
CA PRO A 128 -5.06 -8.08 6.65
C PRO A 128 -5.57 -9.51 6.45
N LYS A 129 -6.80 -9.76 6.92
CA LYS A 129 -7.42 -11.09 6.79
C LYS A 129 -7.86 -11.36 5.35
N LYS A 130 -8.39 -10.35 4.65
CA LYS A 130 -8.93 -10.51 3.29
C LYS A 130 -7.85 -10.75 2.23
N TYR A 131 -6.71 -10.08 2.35
CA TYR A 131 -5.64 -10.11 1.35
C TYR A 131 -4.36 -10.80 1.83
N GLY A 132 -4.28 -11.19 3.10
CA GLY A 132 -3.08 -11.83 3.66
C GLY A 132 -1.93 -10.87 3.97
N ALA A 133 -2.22 -9.57 4.07
CA ALA A 133 -1.21 -8.56 4.39
C ALA A 133 -0.84 -8.57 5.90
N PRO A 134 0.42 -8.24 6.26
CA PRO A 134 0.82 -8.08 7.65
C PRO A 134 -0.04 -7.05 8.39
N ARG A 135 -0.57 -7.42 9.56
CA ARG A 135 -1.51 -6.57 10.33
C ARG A 135 -0.84 -5.28 10.82
N GLU A 136 0.46 -5.33 11.08
CA GLU A 136 1.26 -4.23 11.60
C GLU A 136 1.30 -3.03 10.66
N LEU A 137 1.13 -3.25 9.34
CA LEU A 137 1.08 -2.18 8.35
C LEU A 137 -0.06 -1.18 8.62
N PHE A 138 -1.12 -1.62 9.29
CA PHE A 138 -2.34 -0.86 9.54
C PHE A 138 -2.40 -0.27 10.95
N ASP A 139 -1.38 -0.50 11.78
CA ASP A 139 -1.30 0.01 13.14
C ASP A 139 -0.81 1.47 13.15
N LEU A 140 -1.76 2.38 12.90
CA LEU A 140 -1.50 3.82 12.86
C LEU A 140 -1.09 4.42 14.20
N SER A 141 -1.27 3.68 15.30
CA SER A 141 -0.92 4.15 16.64
C SER A 141 0.58 4.13 16.90
N ARG A 142 1.34 3.37 16.09
CA ARG A 142 2.79 3.35 16.21
C ARG A 142 3.39 4.68 15.79
N LYS A 143 4.26 5.21 16.66
CA LYS A 143 5.16 6.29 16.28
C LYS A 143 6.00 5.83 15.10
N LYS A 144 6.16 6.72 14.11
CA LYS A 144 7.12 6.55 13.01
C LYS A 144 8.48 6.16 13.64
N PRO A 145 9.11 5.06 13.21
CA PRO A 145 10.43 4.68 13.72
C PRO A 145 11.44 5.80 13.46
#